data_AF-X0SYD5-F1
#
_entry.id   AF-X0SYD5-F1
#
_cell.length_a   1.000
_cell.length_b   1.000
_cell.length_c   1.000
_cell.angle_alpha   90.00
_cell.angle_beta   90.00
_cell.angle_gamma   90.00
#
_symmetry.space_group_name_H-M   'P 1'
#
loop_
_entity.id
_entity.type
_entity.pdbx_description
1 polymer ?
#
loop_
_entity_poly.entity_id
_entity_poly.type
_entity_poly.pdbx_seq_one_letter_code
_entity_poly.pdbx_strand_id
1 'polypeptide(L)'
;QLGECQPISGVTKKIEGFFDVCKARGLTGEQGVIIPKRSISDLMLKKGLIKIIEKGKFHIYAIENMDEGIEILTGVKAGRRDKKGNYPKNTLNYLVMERLKMMSESIKESEQKTKRKVKKGNKTRK
;
A
#
# COMPACT_ATOMS: atom_id res chain seq x y z
N GLN A 1 -16.42 -1.57 -2.28
CA GLN A 1 -15.43 -2.52 -1.71
C GLN A 1 -14.70 -1.81 -0.57
N LEU A 2 -14.65 -2.36 0.66
CA LEU A 2 -14.22 -1.66 1.90
C LEU A 2 -12.76 -1.94 2.31
N GLY A 3 -11.86 -2.19 1.34
CA GLY A 3 -10.44 -2.47 1.62
C GLY A 3 -10.13 -3.91 2.08
N GLU A 4 -11.12 -4.80 2.08
CA GLU A 4 -10.91 -6.23 2.37
C GLU A 4 -10.02 -6.92 1.34
N CYS A 5 -9.01 -7.65 1.82
CA CYS A 5 -8.13 -8.46 1.00
C CYS A 5 -8.89 -9.67 0.45
N GLN A 6 -8.91 -9.76 -0.88
CA GLN A 6 -9.59 -10.84 -1.59
C GLN A 6 -8.64 -12.02 -1.83
N PRO A 7 -9.15 -13.27 -1.80
CA PRO A 7 -8.35 -14.44 -2.09
C PRO A 7 -7.81 -14.39 -3.52
N ILE A 8 -6.62 -14.97 -3.70
CA ILE A 8 -5.94 -15.02 -4.99
C ILE A 8 -5.59 -16.47 -5.36
N SER A 9 -5.62 -16.76 -6.65
CA SER A 9 -5.17 -18.05 -7.16
C SER A 9 -3.64 -18.16 -7.17
N GLY A 10 -3.15 -19.39 -7.02
CA GLY A 10 -1.73 -19.72 -7.15
C GLY A 10 -0.85 -19.12 -6.06
N VAL A 11 -1.39 -18.87 -4.86
CA VAL A 11 -0.65 -18.24 -3.74
C VAL A 11 0.67 -18.97 -3.45
N THR A 12 0.65 -20.31 -3.36
CA THR A 12 1.84 -21.15 -3.15
C THR A 12 2.92 -20.89 -4.21
N LYS A 13 2.55 -20.89 -5.50
CA LYS A 13 3.50 -20.66 -6.60
C LYS A 13 4.12 -19.26 -6.54
N LYS A 14 3.34 -18.24 -6.15
CA LYS A 14 3.82 -16.87 -6.00
C LYS A 14 4.82 -16.73 -4.85
N ILE A 15 4.53 -17.39 -3.72
CA ILE A 15 5.44 -17.43 -2.57
C ILE A 15 6.76 -18.10 -2.96
N GLU A 16 6.70 -19.28 -3.57
CA GLU A 16 7.89 -20.03 -3.98
C GLU A 16 8.73 -19.26 -5.01
N GLY A 17 8.09 -18.65 -6.01
CA GLY A 17 8.80 -17.85 -7.00
C GLY A 17 9.52 -16.65 -6.41
N PHE A 18 8.89 -15.93 -5.47
CA PHE A 18 9.55 -14.82 -4.78
C PHE A 18 10.68 -15.30 -3.87
N PHE A 19 10.46 -16.39 -3.13
CA PHE A 19 11.48 -17.02 -2.31
C PHE A 19 12.72 -17.42 -3.11
N ASP A 20 12.55 -18.05 -4.29
CA ASP A 20 13.64 -18.48 -5.14
C ASP A 20 14.49 -17.28 -5.62
N VAL A 21 13.85 -16.15 -5.95
CA VAL A 21 14.56 -14.90 -6.29
C VAL A 21 15.33 -14.35 -5.09
N CYS A 22 14.72 -14.31 -3.90
CA CYS A 22 15.40 -13.88 -2.67
C CYS A 22 16.59 -14.78 -2.33
N LYS A 23 16.43 -16.10 -2.47
CA LYS A 23 17.48 -17.08 -2.23
C LYS A 23 18.64 -16.91 -3.20
N ALA A 24 18.36 -16.72 -4.49
CA ALA A 24 19.38 -16.48 -5.51
C ALA A 24 20.19 -15.20 -5.26
N ARG A 25 19.57 -14.19 -4.64
CA ARG A 25 20.22 -12.91 -4.27
C ARG A 25 20.86 -12.91 -2.88
N GLY A 26 20.68 -13.97 -2.09
CA GLY A 26 21.08 -14.04 -0.70
C GLY A 26 19.97 -13.59 0.27
N LEU A 27 19.64 -14.48 1.22
CA LEU A 27 18.64 -14.18 2.25
C LEU A 27 19.25 -13.31 3.36
N THR A 28 18.68 -12.14 3.58
CA THR A 28 19.03 -11.24 4.68
C THR A 28 18.29 -11.62 5.96
N GLY A 29 17.16 -12.31 5.83
CA GLY A 29 16.27 -12.65 6.94
C GLY A 29 15.14 -11.65 7.15
N GLU A 30 15.06 -10.60 6.34
CA GLU A 30 13.97 -9.62 6.38
C GLU A 30 12.95 -9.85 5.26
N GLN A 31 13.30 -10.68 4.28
CA GLN A 31 12.44 -10.92 3.13
C GLN A 31 11.19 -11.70 3.50
N GLY A 32 10.09 -11.42 2.80
CA GLY A 32 8.85 -12.14 3.00
C GLY A 32 7.76 -11.72 2.02
N VAL A 33 6.59 -12.30 2.21
CA VAL A 33 5.40 -12.07 1.37
C VAL A 33 4.19 -11.76 2.24
N ILE A 34 3.34 -10.88 1.72
CA ILE A 34 2.03 -10.58 2.31
C ILE A 34 0.97 -11.32 1.48
N ILE A 35 0.08 -12.04 2.14
CA ILE A 35 -0.98 -12.82 1.49
C ILE A 35 -2.35 -12.54 2.14
N PRO A 36 -3.45 -12.70 1.40
CA PRO A 36 -4.78 -12.69 2.00
C PRO A 36 -4.92 -13.86 2.99
N LYS A 37 -5.43 -13.59 4.19
CA LYS A 37 -5.71 -14.62 5.20
C LYS A 37 -6.64 -15.72 4.68
N ARG A 38 -7.58 -15.35 3.81
CA ARG A 38 -8.51 -16.27 3.16
C ARG A 38 -7.83 -17.28 2.23
N SER A 39 -6.58 -17.03 1.80
CA SER A 39 -5.81 -17.95 0.94
C SER A 39 -4.93 -18.93 1.74
N ILE A 40 -4.96 -18.90 3.08
CA ILE A 40 -4.14 -19.80 3.91
C ILE A 40 -4.50 -21.27 3.66
N SER A 41 -5.78 -21.59 3.44
CA SER A 41 -6.25 -22.96 3.17
C SER A 41 -5.61 -23.59 1.93
N ASP A 42 -5.13 -22.75 1.00
CA ASP A 42 -4.59 -23.16 -0.29
C ASP A 42 -3.05 -23.30 -0.27
N LEU A 43 -2.43 -23.06 0.89
CA LEU A 43 -0.98 -23.11 1.05
C LEU A 43 -0.47 -24.55 1.17
N MET A 44 0.38 -24.94 0.23
CA MET A 44 1.09 -26.22 0.24
C MET A 44 2.58 -25.98 -0.02
N LEU A 45 3.30 -25.54 1.02
CA LEU A 45 4.70 -25.15 0.90
C LEU A 45 5.63 -26.37 0.93
N LYS A 46 6.68 -26.36 0.11
CA LYS A 46 7.75 -27.37 0.18
C LYS A 46 8.45 -27.35 1.53
N LYS A 47 8.84 -28.53 2.04
CA LYS A 47 9.59 -28.70 3.31
C LYS A 47 10.83 -27.81 3.40
N GLY A 48 11.53 -27.58 2.27
CA GLY A 48 12.70 -26.71 2.22
C GLY A 48 12.38 -25.26 2.58
N LEU A 49 11.26 -24.72 2.10
CA LEU A 49 10.81 -23.37 2.42
C LEU A 49 10.35 -23.27 3.87
N ILE A 50 9.61 -24.27 4.38
CA ILE A 50 9.17 -24.33 5.78
C ILE A 50 10.38 -24.21 6.72
N LYS A 51 11.45 -24.98 6.49
CA LYS A 51 12.68 -24.92 7.29
C LYS A 51 13.34 -23.54 7.30
N ILE A 52 13.20 -22.76 6.22
CA ILE A 52 13.79 -21.42 6.13
C ILE A 52 12.93 -20.42 6.89
N ILE A 53 11.60 -20.56 6.83
CA ILE A 53 10.64 -19.77 7.62
C ILE A 53 10.84 -20.04 9.11
N GLU A 54 10.95 -21.30 9.53
CA GLU A 54 11.23 -21.71 10.92
C GLU A 54 12.54 -21.12 11.45
N LYS A 55 13.53 -20.89 10.58
CA LYS A 55 14.81 -20.24 10.91
C LYS A 55 14.73 -18.71 10.92
N GLY A 56 13.55 -18.13 10.73
CA GLY A 56 13.34 -16.67 10.68
C GLY A 56 14.02 -16.00 9.48
N LYS A 57 14.38 -16.76 8.45
CA LYS A 57 15.13 -16.28 7.28
C LYS A 57 14.21 -15.80 6.14
N PHE A 58 12.92 -16.06 6.25
CA PHE A 58 11.88 -15.63 5.32
C PHE A 58 10.53 -15.59 6.03
N HIS A 59 9.66 -14.63 5.69
CA HIS A 59 8.42 -14.38 6.43
C HIS A 59 7.18 -14.48 5.53
N ILE A 60 6.06 -14.96 6.09
CA ILE A 60 4.75 -14.94 5.44
C ILE A 60 3.78 -14.23 6.37
N TYR A 61 3.24 -13.10 5.90
CA TYR A 61 2.29 -12.29 6.64
C TYR A 61 0.89 -12.45 6.05
N ALA A 62 -0.07 -12.92 6.85
CA ALA A 62 -1.45 -13.05 6.43
C ALA A 62 -2.28 -11.85 6.90
N ILE A 63 -2.97 -11.18 5.98
CA ILE A 63 -3.76 -9.98 6.25
C ILE A 63 -5.23 -10.15 5.86
N GLU A 64 -6.12 -9.47 6.58
CA GLU A 64 -7.55 -9.40 6.26
C GLU A 64 -7.91 -8.10 5.52
N ASN A 65 -7.18 -7.02 5.80
CA ASN A 65 -7.42 -5.69 5.25
C ASN A 65 -6.12 -5.08 4.69
N MET A 66 -6.25 -4.27 3.65
CA MET A 66 -5.12 -3.57 3.04
C MET A 66 -4.37 -2.66 4.01
N ASP A 67 -5.06 -2.08 5.00
CA ASP A 67 -4.44 -1.26 6.05
C ASP A 67 -3.34 -2.04 6.78
N GLU A 68 -3.59 -3.31 7.15
CA GLU A 68 -2.60 -4.17 7.81
C GLU A 68 -1.37 -4.38 6.92
N GLY A 69 -1.58 -4.63 5.62
CA GLY A 69 -0.48 -4.79 4.67
C GLY A 69 0.38 -3.55 4.54
N ILE A 70 -0.24 -2.37 4.53
CA ILE A 70 0.47 -1.11 4.46
C ILE A 70 1.23 -0.81 5.76
N GLU A 71 0.67 -1.15 6.92
CA GLU A 71 1.37 -1.04 8.20
C GLU A 71 2.64 -1.90 8.23
N ILE A 72 2.56 -3.14 7.71
CA ILE A 72 3.71 -4.03 7.59
C ILE A 72 4.78 -3.44 6.66
N LEU A 73 4.38 -2.89 5.51
CA LEU A 73 5.31 -2.37 4.50
C LEU A 73 5.99 -1.05 4.91
N THR A 74 5.28 -0.21 5.68
CA THR A 74 5.74 1.15 5.99
C THR A 74 6.23 1.32 7.43
N GLY A 75 5.85 0.42 8.34
CA GLY A 75 6.05 0.59 9.78
C GLY A 75 5.20 1.71 10.40
N VAL A 76 4.28 2.32 9.65
CA VAL A 76 3.43 3.43 10.09
C VAL A 76 2.00 2.95 10.18
N LYS A 77 1.31 3.26 11.30
CA LYS A 77 -0.11 2.95 11.46
C LYS A 77 -0.94 3.55 10.31
N ALA A 78 -1.85 2.80 9.73
CA ALA A 78 -2.74 3.27 8.66
C ALA A 78 -3.62 4.41 9.18
N GLY A 79 -4.22 4.21 10.35
CA GLY A 79 -5.11 5.15 11.03
C GLY A 79 -6.53 5.11 10.48
N ARG A 80 -7.50 4.94 11.38
CA ARG A 80 -8.92 4.85 11.01
C ARG A 80 -9.60 6.21 11.02
N ARG A 81 -10.57 6.37 10.12
CA ARG A 81 -11.39 7.58 10.04
C ARG A 81 -12.32 7.67 11.25
N ASP A 82 -12.31 8.80 11.95
CA ASP A 82 -13.20 9.07 13.07
C ASP A 82 -14.62 9.45 12.60
N LYS A 83 -15.56 9.60 13.55
CA LYS A 83 -16.95 10.00 13.27
C LYS A 83 -17.07 11.38 12.62
N LYS A 84 -16.06 12.25 12.79
CA LYS A 84 -15.99 13.59 12.20
C LYS A 84 -15.34 13.57 10.81
N GLY A 85 -14.91 12.40 10.35
CA GLY A 85 -14.29 12.20 9.05
C GLY A 85 -12.79 12.46 9.01
N ASN A 86 -12.12 12.64 10.15
CA ASN A 86 -10.69 12.92 10.24
C ASN A 86 -9.87 11.65 10.51
N TYR A 87 -8.58 11.70 10.18
CA TYR A 87 -7.61 10.67 10.54
C TYR A 87 -6.68 11.18 11.66
N PRO A 88 -6.23 10.31 12.57
CA PRO A 88 -5.29 10.69 13.63
C PRO A 88 -3.97 11.20 13.03
N LYS A 89 -3.35 12.19 13.68
CA LYS A 89 -2.03 12.69 13.25
C LYS A 89 -0.99 11.56 13.29
N ASN A 90 0.03 11.68 12.45
CA ASN A 90 1.14 10.72 12.30
C ASN A 90 0.72 9.32 11.82
N THR A 91 -0.48 9.16 11.25
CA THR A 91 -0.87 7.94 10.54
C THR A 91 -0.77 8.14 9.04
N LEU A 92 -0.68 7.04 8.29
CA LEU A 92 -0.55 7.12 6.84
C LEU A 92 -1.76 7.81 6.20
N ASN A 93 -2.98 7.43 6.59
CA ASN A 93 -4.19 8.02 6.02
C ASN A 93 -4.31 9.53 6.31
N TYR A 94 -3.73 10.01 7.42
CA TYR A 94 -3.60 11.45 7.66
C TYR A 94 -2.65 12.10 6.65
N LEU A 95 -1.46 11.53 6.43
CA LEU A 95 -0.49 12.04 5.45
C LEU A 95 -1.05 12.04 4.02
N VAL A 96 -1.77 10.98 3.65
CA VAL A 96 -2.47 10.88 2.35
C VAL A 96 -3.49 12.01 2.21
N MET A 97 -4.31 12.24 3.24
CA MET A 97 -5.31 13.31 3.20
C MET A 97 -4.69 14.70 3.11
N GLU A 98 -3.62 14.97 3.85
CA GLU A 98 -2.91 16.25 3.74
C GLU A 98 -2.33 16.45 2.34
N ARG A 99 -1.73 15.41 1.75
CA ARG A 99 -1.22 15.48 0.38
C ARG A 99 -2.32 15.74 -0.64
N LEU A 100 -3.48 15.07 -0.50
CA LEU A 100 -4.63 15.27 -1.39
C LEU A 100 -5.19 16.69 -1.29
N LYS A 101 -5.24 17.28 -0.10
CA LYS A 101 -5.65 18.69 0.09
C LYS A 101 -4.70 19.65 -0.63
N MET A 102 -3.39 19.50 -0.43
CA MET A 102 -2.38 20.34 -1.10
C MET A 102 -2.48 20.26 -2.62
N MET A 103 -2.69 19.05 -3.16
CA MET A 103 -2.90 18.85 -4.60
C MET A 103 -4.18 19.55 -5.09
N SER A 104 -5.29 19.42 -4.35
CA SER A 104 -6.56 20.07 -4.69
C SER A 104 -6.45 21.60 -4.70
N GLU A 105 -5.76 22.18 -3.73
CA GLU A 105 -5.51 23.63 -3.64
C GLU A 105 -4.66 24.12 -4.82
N SER A 106 -3.59 23.40 -5.14
CA SER A 106 -2.71 23.71 -6.27
C SER A 106 -3.46 23.70 -7.60
N ILE A 107 -4.37 22.73 -7.81
CA ILE A 107 -5.22 22.67 -9.01
C ILE A 107 -6.14 23.89 -9.07
N LYS A 108 -6.84 24.22 -7.98
CA LYS A 108 -7.74 25.39 -7.92
C LYS A 108 -7.00 26.70 -8.21
N GLU A 109 -5.80 26.87 -7.68
CA GLU A 109 -4.97 28.04 -7.98
C GLU A 109 -4.57 28.12 -9.45
N SER A 110 -4.20 26.98 -10.06
CA SER A 110 -3.82 26.93 -11.47
C SER A 110 -5.00 27.29 -12.40
N GLU A 111 -6.21 26.84 -12.07
CA GLU A 111 -7.44 27.18 -12.78
C GLU A 111 -7.78 28.68 -12.65
N GLN A 112 -7.65 29.25 -11.45
CA GLN A 112 -7.89 30.68 -11.23
C GLN A 112 -6.87 31.56 -11.96
N LYS A 113 -5.59 31.18 -11.96
CA LYS A 113 -4.53 31.87 -12.72
C LYS A 113 -4.82 31.82 -14.23
N THR A 114 -5.28 30.68 -14.74
CA THR A 114 -5.68 30.50 -16.14
C THR A 114 -6.87 31.40 -16.51
N LYS A 115 -7.94 31.38 -15.70
CA LYS A 115 -9.12 32.25 -15.89
C LYS A 115 -8.76 33.75 -15.85
N ARG A 116 -7.81 34.17 -15.00
CA ARG A 116 -7.33 35.56 -14.93
C ARG A 116 -6.51 35.97 -16.16
N LYS A 117 -5.68 35.07 -16.71
CA LYS A 117 -4.92 35.34 -17.95
C LYS A 117 -5.84 35.49 -19.17
N VAL A 118 -6.85 34.63 -19.32
CA VAL A 118 -7.86 34.71 -20.41
C VAL A 118 -8.62 36.03 -20.35
N LYS A 119 -9.07 36.46 -19.15
CA LYS A 119 -9.75 37.75 -18.97
C LYS A 119 -8.86 38.96 -19.29
N LYS A 120 -7.55 38.90 -18.98
CA LYS A 120 -6.59 39.96 -19.36
C LYS A 120 -6.34 40.00 -20.87
N GLY A 121 -6.15 38.85 -21.52
CA GLY A 121 -5.93 38.78 -22.97
C GLY A 121 -7.11 39.32 -23.82
N ASN A 122 -8.35 39.13 -23.36
CA ASN A 122 -9.53 39.70 -24.02
C ASN A 122 -9.71 41.20 -23.78
N LYS A 123 -9.11 41.79 -22.74
CA LYS A 123 -9.15 43.23 -22.47
C LYS A 123 -8.13 44.03 -23.30
N THR A 124 -7.03 43.41 -23.74
CA THR A 124 -5.98 44.08 -24.52
C THR A 124 -6.21 44.05 -26.03
N ARG A 125 -7.26 43.37 -26.51
CA ARG A 125 -7.64 43.25 -27.93
C ARG A 125 -8.84 44.15 -28.32
N LYS A 126 -9.25 45.06 -27.43
CA LYS A 126 -10.20 46.15 -27.68
C LYS A 126 -9.46 47.47 -27.52
#